data_AF-A0A3G8MEI9-F1
#
_entry.id   AF-A0A3G8MEI9-F1
#
_cell.length_a   1.000
_cell.length_b   1.000
_cell.length_c   1.000
_cell.angle_alpha   90.00
_cell.angle_beta   90.00
_cell.angle_gamma   90.00
#
_symmetry.space_group_name_H-M   'P 1'
#
loop_
_entity.id
_entity.type
_entity.pdbx_description
1 polymer ?
#
loop_
_entity_poly.entity_id
_entity_poly.type
_entity_poly.pdbx_seq_one_letter_code
_entity_poly.pdbx_strand_id
1 'polypeptide(L)' 'MLDSSKNQAIRPLDRINLRLSPETFEAIDQARSARPGNVSRNTWIAEAIKEKLERDDALVDDQAIERKRHA' A
#
# COMPACT_ATOMS: atom_id res chain seq x y z
N MET A 1 9.89 -26.20 37.69
CA MET A 1 8.73 -25.88 36.82
C MET A 1 9.08 -24.58 36.13
N LEU A 2 9.44 -24.63 34.84
CA LEU A 2 9.84 -23.45 34.07
C LEU A 2 8.59 -22.88 33.39
N ASP A 3 8.12 -21.76 33.90
CA ASP A 3 6.97 -21.00 33.41
C ASP A 3 7.24 -20.43 32.00
N SER A 4 6.65 -21.13 31.04
CA SER A 4 5.80 -20.59 29.97
C SER A 4 6.32 -19.38 29.18
N SER A 5 6.87 -19.69 28.01
CA SER A 5 6.42 -19.15 26.72
C SER A 5 6.16 -17.64 26.65
N LYS A 6 7.22 -16.86 26.44
CA LYS A 6 7.10 -15.59 25.70
C LYS A 6 6.84 -15.89 24.22
N ASN A 7 5.63 -16.37 23.92
CA ASN A 7 5.09 -16.38 22.57
C ASN A 7 4.73 -14.93 22.22
N GLN A 8 5.72 -14.11 21.87
CA GLN A 8 5.46 -12.86 21.16
C GLN A 8 4.99 -13.23 19.75
N ALA A 9 3.72 -13.55 19.62
CA ALA A 9 3.05 -13.60 18.33
C ALA A 9 3.15 -12.20 17.70
N ILE A 10 4.03 -12.08 16.71
CA ILE A 10 4.21 -10.90 15.86
C ILE A 10 2.84 -10.55 15.28
N ARG A 11 2.37 -9.32 15.49
CA ARG A 11 1.10 -8.85 14.92
C ARG A 11 1.29 -8.49 13.44
N PRO A 12 0.32 -8.79 12.56
CA PRO A 12 0.48 -8.95 11.10
C PRO A 12 0.59 -7.67 10.26
N LEU A 13 0.69 -6.50 10.88
CA LEU A 13 0.67 -5.20 10.19
C LEU A 13 1.66 -4.24 10.84
N ASP A 14 2.53 -3.64 10.03
CA ASP A 14 3.50 -2.66 10.47
C ASP A 14 2.88 -1.26 10.54
N ARG A 15 3.23 -0.51 11.60
CA ARG A 15 2.82 0.88 11.77
C ARG A 15 3.97 1.80 11.37
N ILE A 16 3.71 2.72 10.45
CA ILE A 16 4.66 3.75 10.02
C ILE A 16 4.16 5.16 10.37
N ASN A 17 5.08 6.10 10.57
CA ASN A 17 4.76 7.53 10.65
C ASN A 17 5.14 8.17 9.33
N LEU A 18 4.18 8.81 8.66
CA LEU A 18 4.36 9.44 7.36
C LEU A 18 4.35 10.97 7.52
N ARG A 19 5.39 11.64 7.01
CA ARG A 19 5.49 13.11 6.98
C ARG A 19 5.31 13.58 5.55
N LEU A 20 4.24 14.32 5.29
CA LEU A 20 3.94 14.94 3.99
C LEU A 20 3.62 16.42 4.21
N SER A 21 3.66 17.21 3.13
CA SER A 21 3.19 18.58 3.19
C SER A 21 1.68 18.64 3.46
N PRO A 22 1.17 19.72 4.07
CA PRO A 22 -0.28 19.91 4.26
C PRO A 22 -1.05 19.82 2.94
N GLU A 23 -0.50 20.42 1.88
CA GLU A 23 -1.07 20.41 0.53
C GLU A 23 -1.26 18.98 -0.02
N THR A 24 -0.33 18.07 0.29
CA THR A 24 -0.46 16.66 -0.10
C THR A 24 -1.58 15.97 0.68
N PHE A 25 -1.73 16.27 1.98
CA PHE A 25 -2.83 15.72 2.77
C PHE A 25 -4.20 16.23 2.30
N GLU A 26 -4.29 17.49 1.89
CA GLU A 26 -5.50 18.05 1.30
C GLU A 26 -5.86 17.38 -0.03
N ALA A 27 -4.87 17.17 -0.91
CA ALA A 27 -5.08 16.44 -2.16
C ALA A 27 -5.56 15.00 -1.91
N ILE A 28 -5.02 14.31 -0.89
CA ILE A 28 -5.48 12.98 -0.47
C ILE A 28 -6.93 13.04 0.02
N ASP A 29 -7.29 14.05 0.82
CA ASP A 29 -8.65 14.20 1.35
C ASP A 29 -9.69 14.48 0.25
N GLN A 30 -9.33 15.28 -0.76
CA GLN A 30 -10.16 15.54 -1.93
C GLN A 30 -10.32 14.28 -2.81
N ALA A 31 -9.23 13.57 -3.08
CA ALA A 31 -9.28 12.34 -3.87
C ALA A 31 -10.10 11.24 -3.16
N ARG A 32 -10.06 11.22 -1.83
CA ARG A 32 -10.86 10.31 -1.02
C ARG A 32 -12.35 10.64 -1.05
N SER A 33 -12.74 11.92 -1.00
CA SER A 33 -14.16 12.33 -1.02
C SER A 33 -14.84 12.06 -2.38
N ALA A 34 -14.06 11.96 -3.45
CA ALA A 34 -14.55 11.58 -4.77
C ALA A 34 -14.93 10.09 -4.88
N ARG A 35 -14.45 9.21 -3.98
CA ARG A 35 -14.80 7.79 -3.98
C ARG A 35 -16.14 7.57 -3.28
N PRO A 36 -17.02 6.69 -3.81
CA PRO A 36 -18.25 6.33 -3.14
C PRO A 36 -17.94 5.52 -1.86
N GLY A 37 -18.43 6.03 -0.72
CA GLY A 37 -18.27 5.40 0.60
C GLY A 37 -17.29 6.13 1.52
N ASN A 38 -17.41 5.89 2.82
CA ASN A 38 -16.56 6.52 3.84
C ASN A 38 -15.26 5.70 4.03
N VAL A 39 -14.27 5.94 3.17
CA VAL A 39 -12.94 5.34 3.32
C VAL A 39 -12.12 6.19 4.29
N SER A 40 -11.34 5.58 5.19
CA SER A 40 -10.44 6.33 6.06
C SER A 40 -9.22 6.84 5.28
N ARG A 41 -8.52 7.86 5.79
CA ARG A 41 -7.30 8.39 5.16
C ARG A 41 -6.22 7.30 5.03
N ASN A 42 -6.05 6.47 6.07
CA ASN A 42 -5.07 5.38 6.07
C ASN A 42 -5.44 4.28 5.07
N THR A 43 -6.72 3.94 4.98
CA THR A 43 -7.22 2.94 4.01
C THR A 43 -6.98 3.42 2.59
N TRP A 44 -7.30 4.68 2.31
CA TRP A 44 -7.08 5.27 0.98
C TRP A 44 -5.59 5.26 0.61
N ILE A 45 -4.70 5.63 1.53
CA ILE A 45 -3.24 5.59 1.31
C ILE A 45 -2.76 4.16 1.05
N ALA A 46 -3.21 3.18 1.85
CA ALA A 46 -2.83 1.79 1.67
C ALA A 46 -3.29 1.23 0.31
N GLU A 47 -4.52 1.53 -0.10
CA GLU A 47 -5.06 1.14 -1.40
C GLU A 47 -4.30 1.79 -2.55
N ALA A 48 -3.99 3.09 -2.45
CA ALA A 48 -3.24 3.81 -3.48
C ALA A 48 -1.81 3.25 -3.65
N ILE A 49 -1.14 2.89 -2.55
CA ILE A 49 0.17 2.23 -2.60
C ILE A 49 0.05 0.88 -3.28
N LYS A 50 -0.94 0.06 -2.88
CA LYS A 50 -1.16 -1.26 -3.48
C LYS A 50 -1.42 -1.15 -4.98
N GLU A 51 -2.32 -0.26 -5.40
CA GLU A 51 -2.64 -0.02 -6.81
C GLU A 51 -1.43 0.44 -7.61
N LYS A 52 -0.56 1.28 -7.02
CA LYS A 52 0.69 1.69 -7.65
C LYS A 52 1.66 0.52 -7.83
N LEU A 53 1.84 -0.31 -6.82
CA LEU A 53 2.71 -1.49 -6.89
C LEU A 53 2.20 -2.52 -7.91
N GLU A 54 0.89 -2.80 -7.92
CA GLU A 54 0.28 -3.73 -8.90
C GLU A 54 0.44 -3.21 -10.33
N ARG A 55 0.27 -1.89 -10.55
CA ARG A 55 0.51 -1.27 -11.86
C ARG A 55 1.95 -1.41 -12.30
N ASP A 56 2.91 -1.18 -11.40
CA ASP A 56 4.33 -1.26 -11.74
C ASP A 56 4.77 -2.71 -12.01
N ASP A 57 4.22 -3.68 -11.29
CA ASP A 57 4.47 -5.12 -11.53
C ASP A 57 3.93 -5.58 -12.89
N ALA A 58 2.69 -5.18 -13.23
CA ALA A 58 2.10 -5.47 -14.54
C ALA A 58 2.93 -4.89 -15.71
N LEU A 59 3.50 -3.68 -15.53
CA LEU A 59 4.37 -3.07 -16.55
C LEU A 59 5.69 -3.83 -16.73
N VAL A 60 6.24 -4.44 -15.67
CA VAL A 60 7.45 -5.28 -15.75
C VAL A 60 7.15 -6.58 -16.49
N ASP A 61 6.01 -7.22 -16.20
CA ASP A 61 5.58 -8.43 -16.89
C ASP A 61 5.36 -8.19 -18.39
N ASP A 62 4.71 -7.09 -18.77
CA ASP A 62 4.51 -6.72 -20.17
C ASP A 62 5.85 -6.52 -20.91
N GLN A 63 6.82 -5.86 -20.28
CA GLN A 63 8.17 -5.69 -20.84
C GLN A 63 8.94 -7.01 -20.95
N ALA A 64 8.75 -7.93 -20.00
CA ALA A 64 9.38 -9.25 -20.03
C ALA A 64 8.78 -10.15 -21.11
N ILE A 65 7.47 -10.08 -21.35
CA ILE A 65 6.78 -10.77 -22.43
C ILE A 65 7.27 -10.27 -23.78
N GLU A 66 7.39 -8.96 -23.96
CA GLU A 66 7.82 -8.36 -25.23
C GLU A 66 9.26 -8.77 -25.60
N ARG A 67 10.18 -8.77 -24.61
CA ARG A 67 11.57 -9.21 -24.81
C ARG A 67 11.68 -10.67 -25.23
N LYS A 68 10.82 -11.55 -24.72
CA LYS A 68 10.79 -12.98 -25.11
C LYS A 68 10.23 -13.22 -26.51
N ARG A 69 9.40 -12.31 -27.03
CA ARG A 69 8.84 -12.42 -28.39
C ARG A 69 9.83 -12.01 -29.47
N HIS A 70 10.79 -11.15 -29.13
CA HIS A 70 11.81 -10.61 -30.02
C HIS A 70 13.18 -11.29 -29.91
N ALA A 71 13.32 -12.31 -29.06
CA ALA A 71 14.51 -13.17 -28.94
C ALA A 71 14.28 -14.50 -29.66
#